data_AF-A0A3D2GTP2-F1
#
_entry.id   AF-A0A3D2GTP2-F1
#
_cell.length_a   1.000
_cell.length_b   1.000
_cell.length_c   1.000
_cell.angle_alpha   90.00
_cell.angle_beta   90.00
_cell.angle_gamma   90.00
#
_symmetry.space_group_name_H-M   'P 1'
#
loop_
_entity.id
_entity.type
_entity.pdbx_description
1 polymer ?
#
loop_
_entity_poly.entity_id
_entity_poly.type
_entity_poly.pdbx_seq_one_letter_code
_entity_poly.pdbx_strand_id
1 'polypeptide(L)'
;MPFNPTQYIEKSVTAINQIMPAETHSVEVLRGGEVDPFITGLTVFMLAAFVGYYVVWRVTPALHSPLMAVTNAISSVIIVGALVVAGGEAFDVSKVLGFIAVVLASINIFGGFIVTQRMLDMFKKKTKK
;
A
#
# COMPACT_ATOMS: atom_id res chain seq x y z
N MET A 1 59.80 18.65 -13.17
CA MET A 1 58.48 18.07 -12.85
C MET A 1 57.44 18.85 -13.65
N PRO A 2 56.64 18.20 -14.52
CA PRO A 2 55.69 18.93 -15.36
C PRO A 2 54.46 19.36 -14.57
N PHE A 3 54.07 20.62 -14.73
CA PHE A 3 52.82 21.20 -14.25
C PHE A 3 51.66 20.56 -15.03
N ASN A 4 50.84 19.73 -14.40
CA ASN A 4 49.68 19.11 -15.03
C ASN A 4 48.39 19.83 -14.57
N PRO A 5 47.79 20.69 -15.42
CA PRO A 5 46.67 21.55 -15.04
C PRO A 5 45.40 20.77 -14.67
N THR A 6 45.23 19.55 -15.15
CA THR A 6 44.08 18.69 -14.80
C THR A 6 44.08 18.28 -13.32
N GLN A 7 45.24 18.18 -12.67
CA GLN A 7 45.33 17.79 -11.26
C GLN A 7 44.79 18.88 -10.31
N TYR A 8 44.86 20.16 -10.71
CA TYR A 8 44.30 21.27 -9.92
C TYR A 8 42.78 21.35 -10.05
N ILE A 9 42.24 21.01 -11.22
CA ILE A 9 40.80 20.95 -11.48
C ILE A 9 40.18 19.76 -10.74
N GLU A 10 40.85 18.61 -10.70
CA GLU A 10 40.33 17.43 -10.00
C GLU A 10 40.31 17.64 -8.47
N LYS A 11 41.33 18.33 -7.93
CA LYS A 11 41.36 18.71 -6.50
C LYS A 11 40.29 19.75 -6.15
N SER A 12 39.97 20.70 -7.04
CA SER A 12 38.89 21.66 -6.79
C SER A 12 37.52 21.02 -6.90
N VAL A 13 37.30 20.12 -7.85
CA VAL A 13 36.05 19.34 -7.97
C VAL A 13 35.85 18.40 -6.76
N THR A 14 36.93 17.76 -6.29
CA THR A 14 36.88 16.91 -5.09
C THR A 14 36.63 17.75 -3.83
N ALA A 15 37.24 18.93 -3.71
CA ALA A 15 36.97 19.87 -2.62
C ALA A 15 35.52 20.40 -2.66
N ILE A 16 34.96 20.65 -3.85
CA ILE A 16 33.56 21.06 -4.04
C ILE A 16 32.60 19.94 -3.61
N ASN A 17 32.86 18.69 -3.99
CA ASN A 17 32.07 17.52 -3.56
C ASN A 17 32.17 17.23 -2.06
N GLN A 18 33.22 17.73 -1.40
CA GLN A 18 33.39 17.63 0.04
C GLN A 18 32.69 18.77 0.82
N ILE A 19 32.47 19.92 0.17
CA ILE A 19 31.74 21.08 0.72
C ILE A 19 30.23 20.99 0.41
N MET A 20 29.86 20.31 -0.68
CA MET A 20 28.48 19.93 -1.00
C MET A 20 28.35 18.41 -0.82
N PRO A 21 28.25 17.91 0.43
CA PRO A 21 27.73 16.57 0.63
C PRO A 21 26.36 16.56 -0.07
N ALA A 22 26.17 15.62 -0.99
CA ALA A 22 24.89 15.34 -1.63
C ALA A 22 23.92 14.73 -0.62
N GLU A 23 23.76 15.41 0.50
CA GLU A 23 22.97 15.00 1.64
C GLU A 23 21.93 16.08 1.83
N THR A 24 20.78 15.72 1.29
CA THR A 24 19.42 16.17 1.55
C THR A 24 19.06 16.23 3.04
N HIS A 25 19.95 16.75 3.89
CA HIS A 25 19.79 16.94 5.33
C HIS A 25 18.77 18.02 5.71
N SER A 26 18.10 18.64 4.74
CA SER A 26 16.96 19.53 4.98
C SER A 26 15.59 18.83 4.91
N VAL A 27 15.53 17.54 4.58
CA VAL A 27 14.27 16.75 4.60
C VAL A 27 14.20 15.77 5.78
N GLU A 28 15.24 15.72 6.61
CA GLU A 28 15.34 14.78 7.72
C GLU A 28 14.60 15.26 8.99
N VAL A 29 14.39 16.57 9.15
CA VAL A 29 13.75 17.17 10.34
C VAL A 29 12.23 16.84 10.45
N LEU A 30 11.61 16.30 9.40
CA LEU A 30 10.22 15.82 9.45
C LEU A 30 10.10 14.31 9.75
N ARG A 31 11.22 13.58 9.83
CA ARG A 31 11.22 12.17 10.23
C ARG A 31 11.59 12.11 11.71
N GLY A 32 10.56 12.05 12.55
CA GLY A 32 10.73 11.65 13.95
C GLY A 32 11.68 10.45 14.02
N GLY A 33 12.60 10.50 14.99
CA GLY A 33 13.83 9.69 15.04
C GLY A 33 13.63 8.24 14.62
N GLU A 34 14.62 7.68 13.91
CA GLU A 34 14.61 6.36 13.28
C GLU A 34 13.83 5.30 14.09
N VAL A 35 12.52 5.24 13.86
CA VAL A 35 11.66 4.22 14.44
C VAL A 35 11.81 3.00 13.56
N ASP A 36 12.20 1.87 14.15
CA ASP A 36 12.32 0.61 13.42
C ASP A 36 11.06 0.37 12.56
N PRO A 37 11.20 -0.04 11.28
CA PRO A 37 10.06 -0.33 10.41
C PRO A 37 9.08 -1.33 11.02
N PHE A 38 9.59 -2.25 11.85
CA PHE A 38 8.77 -3.17 12.63
C PHE A 38 7.92 -2.46 13.69
N ILE A 39 8.51 -1.57 14.51
CA ILE A 39 7.78 -0.81 15.54
C ILE A 39 6.73 0.10 14.89
N THR A 40 7.08 0.71 13.77
CA THR A 40 6.16 1.51 12.96
C THR A 40 5.00 0.66 12.44
N GLY A 41 5.28 -0.50 11.84
CA GLY A 41 4.27 -1.44 11.35
C GLY A 41 3.37 -1.97 12.45
N LEU A 42 3.93 -2.29 13.63
CA LEU A 42 3.18 -2.74 14.79
C LEU A 42 2.24 -1.65 15.32
N THR A 43 2.71 -0.40 15.35
CA THR A 43 1.91 0.75 15.79
C THR A 43 0.74 0.99 14.82
N VAL A 44 1.00 0.97 13.50
CA VAL A 44 -0.06 1.09 12.48
C VAL A 44 -1.05 -0.06 12.59
N PHE A 45 -0.58 -1.29 12.80
CA PHE A 45 -1.45 -2.47 12.96
C PHE A 45 -2.37 -2.33 14.18
N MET A 46 -1.82 -1.97 15.35
CA MET A 46 -2.63 -1.76 16.56
C MET A 46 -3.66 -0.65 16.36
N LEU A 47 -3.25 0.51 15.84
CA LEU A 47 -4.16 1.63 15.59
C LEU A 47 -5.25 1.26 14.58
N ALA A 48 -4.90 0.57 13.49
CA ALA A 48 -5.86 0.09 12.50
C ALA A 48 -6.87 -0.90 13.10
N ALA A 49 -6.44 -1.80 13.98
CA ALA A 49 -7.34 -2.73 14.67
C ALA A 49 -8.35 -2.00 15.57
N PHE A 50 -7.89 -1.00 16.35
CA PHE A 50 -8.79 -0.16 17.16
C PHE A 50 -9.80 0.57 16.27
N VAL A 51 -9.35 1.21 15.18
CA VAL A 51 -10.24 1.90 14.24
C VAL A 51 -11.25 0.93 13.63
N GLY A 52 -10.81 -0.25 13.18
CA GLY A 52 -11.68 -1.26 12.59
C GLY A 52 -12.79 -1.72 13.54
N TYR A 53 -12.45 -1.93 14.82
CA TYR A 53 -13.43 -2.28 15.85
C TYR A 53 -14.51 -1.21 16.03
N TYR A 54 -14.12 0.06 16.19
CA TYR A 54 -15.08 1.15 16.35
C TYR A 54 -15.95 1.38 15.10
N VAL A 55 -15.41 1.15 13.91
CA VAL A 55 -16.15 1.28 12.65
C VAL A 55 -17.24 0.21 12.54
N VAL A 56 -16.92 -1.05 12.84
CA VAL A 56 -17.87 -2.17 12.73
C VAL A 56 -18.94 -2.10 13.83
N TRP A 57 -18.60 -1.64 15.04
CA TRP A 57 -19.55 -1.66 16.15
C TRP A 57 -20.64 -0.58 16.07
N ARG A 58 -20.43 0.47 15.26
CA ARG A 58 -21.37 1.60 15.11
C ARG A 58 -22.40 1.41 13.98
N VAL A 59 -22.50 0.22 13.40
CA VAL A 59 -23.47 -0.05 12.32
C VAL A 59 -24.88 -0.33 12.87
N THR A 60 -25.90 0.00 12.09
CA THR A 60 -27.29 -0.33 12.42
C THR A 60 -27.57 -1.82 12.23
N PRO A 61 -28.42 -2.47 13.06
CA PRO A 61 -28.62 -3.93 13.01
C PRO A 61 -29.11 -4.48 11.68
N ALA A 62 -29.85 -3.68 10.91
CA ALA A 62 -30.31 -4.05 9.57
C ALA A 62 -29.17 -4.22 8.55
N LEU A 63 -27.97 -3.70 8.85
CA LEU A 63 -26.83 -3.68 7.95
C LEU A 63 -25.79 -4.75 8.27
N HIS A 64 -25.96 -5.63 9.27
CA HIS A 64 -24.97 -6.67 9.54
C HIS A 64 -24.74 -7.62 8.35
N SER A 65 -25.79 -8.02 7.63
CA SER A 65 -25.65 -8.88 6.45
C SER A 65 -25.02 -8.14 5.25
N PRO A 66 -25.42 -6.91 4.90
CA PRO A 66 -24.68 -6.09 3.93
C PRO A 66 -23.23 -5.81 4.33
N LEU A 67 -22.97 -5.54 5.61
CA LEU A 67 -21.63 -5.29 6.13
C LEU A 67 -20.74 -6.52 5.97
N MET A 68 -21.28 -7.71 6.22
CA MET A 68 -20.58 -8.98 6.01
C MET A 68 -20.19 -9.18 4.54
N ALA A 69 -21.02 -8.73 3.59
CA ALA A 69 -20.69 -8.77 2.17
C ALA A 69 -19.57 -7.76 1.81
N VAL A 70 -19.60 -6.56 2.41
CA VAL A 70 -18.55 -5.55 2.21
C VAL A 70 -17.22 -6.02 2.77
N THR A 71 -17.19 -6.61 3.97
CA THR A 71 -15.93 -7.09 4.57
C THR A 71 -15.33 -8.24 3.77
N ASN A 72 -16.16 -9.07 3.12
CA ASN A 72 -15.68 -10.05 2.14
C ASN A 72 -14.95 -9.36 0.97
N ALA A 73 -15.53 -8.31 0.38
CA ALA A 73 -14.87 -7.54 -0.68
C ALA A 73 -13.57 -6.87 -0.21
N ILE A 74 -13.55 -6.29 1.00
CA ILE A 74 -12.37 -5.62 1.58
C ILE A 74 -11.22 -6.61 1.81
N SER A 75 -11.53 -7.86 2.16
CA SER A 75 -10.50 -8.90 2.36
C SER A 75 -9.63 -9.15 1.11
N SER A 76 -10.08 -8.69 -0.06
CA SER A 76 -9.34 -8.75 -1.31
C SER A 76 -8.09 -7.87 -1.39
N VAL A 77 -7.67 -7.22 -0.29
CA VAL A 77 -6.37 -6.52 -0.19
C VAL A 77 -5.18 -7.41 -0.60
N ILE A 78 -5.36 -8.74 -0.58
CA ILE A 78 -4.42 -9.73 -1.13
C ILE A 78 -3.98 -9.46 -2.57
N ILE A 79 -4.76 -8.72 -3.37
CA ILE A 79 -4.42 -8.36 -4.75
C ILE A 79 -3.09 -7.59 -4.84
N VAL A 80 -2.76 -6.79 -3.82
CA VAL A 80 -1.50 -6.04 -3.76
C VAL A 80 -0.31 -7.01 -3.74
N GLY A 81 -0.38 -8.06 -2.90
CA GLY A 81 0.66 -9.09 -2.86
C GLY A 81 0.72 -9.90 -4.15
N ALA A 82 -0.43 -10.24 -4.72
CA ALA A 82 -0.49 -10.99 -5.98
C ALA A 82 0.15 -10.21 -7.15
N LEU A 83 -0.07 -8.89 -7.22
CA LEU A 83 0.56 -8.03 -8.24
C LEU A 83 2.08 -7.94 -8.07
N VAL A 84 2.59 -7.87 -6.83
CA VAL A 84 4.03 -7.88 -6.57
C VAL A 84 4.67 -9.16 -7.08
N VAL A 85 4.04 -10.32 -6.85
CA VAL A 85 4.55 -11.61 -7.32
C VAL A 85 4.41 -11.76 -8.84
N ALA A 86 3.27 -11.36 -9.41
CA ALA A 86 3.03 -11.44 -10.85
C ALA A 86 3.91 -10.50 -11.68
N GLY A 87 4.30 -9.35 -11.09
CA GLY A 87 5.16 -8.35 -11.71
C GLY A 87 6.65 -8.71 -11.75
N GLY A 88 7.05 -9.85 -11.19
CA GLY A 88 8.45 -10.31 -11.21
C GLY A 88 8.99 -10.55 -12.64
N GLU A 89 10.28 -10.29 -12.81
CA GLU A 89 10.96 -10.38 -14.11
C GLU A 89 11.17 -11.82 -14.60
N ALA A 90 11.41 -12.76 -13.67
CA ALA A 90 11.65 -14.17 -13.99
C ALA A 90 10.35 -14.94 -14.29
N PHE A 91 10.37 -15.73 -15.36
CA PHE A 91 9.32 -16.72 -15.64
C PHE A 91 9.53 -17.97 -14.79
N ASP A 92 9.07 -17.89 -13.55
CA ASP A 92 9.07 -18.97 -12.59
C ASP A 92 7.63 -19.40 -12.23
N VAL A 93 7.48 -20.54 -11.56
CA VAL A 93 6.21 -21.03 -10.99
C VAL A 93 5.50 -19.93 -10.18
N SER A 94 6.29 -19.12 -9.47
CA SER A 94 5.83 -17.95 -8.73
C SER A 94 4.99 -16.98 -9.59
N LYS A 95 5.38 -16.73 -10.84
CA LYS A 95 4.68 -15.81 -11.74
C LYS A 95 3.33 -16.36 -12.21
N VAL A 96 3.27 -17.67 -12.49
CA VAL A 96 2.02 -18.36 -12.85
C VAL A 96 1.05 -18.36 -11.66
N LEU A 97 1.55 -18.66 -10.46
CA LEU A 97 0.75 -18.60 -9.23
C LEU A 97 0.30 -17.17 -8.92
N GLY A 98 1.16 -16.18 -9.12
CA GLY A 98 0.83 -14.75 -9.00
C GLY A 98 -0.29 -14.34 -9.94
N PHE A 99 -0.24 -14.78 -11.21
CA PHE A 99 -1.30 -14.53 -12.18
C PHE A 99 -2.64 -15.15 -11.75
N ILE A 100 -2.64 -16.41 -11.31
CA ILE A 100 -3.84 -17.07 -10.78
C ILE A 100 -4.36 -16.33 -9.54
N ALA A 101 -3.48 -15.90 -8.64
CA ALA A 101 -3.84 -15.13 -7.45
C ALA A 101 -4.50 -13.79 -7.81
N VAL A 102 -4.02 -13.09 -8.85
CA VAL A 102 -4.65 -11.85 -9.34
C VAL A 102 -6.06 -12.14 -9.88
N VAL A 103 -6.25 -13.22 -10.63
CA VAL A 103 -7.59 -13.60 -11.14
C VAL A 103 -8.54 -13.91 -9.99
N LEU A 104 -8.11 -14.74 -9.03
CA LEU A 104 -8.93 -15.10 -7.87
C LEU A 104 -9.26 -13.89 -6.98
N ALA A 105 -8.28 -13.00 -6.75
CA ALA A 105 -8.50 -11.76 -6.01
C ALA A 105 -9.50 -10.86 -6.75
N SER A 106 -9.39 -10.73 -8.06
CA SER A 106 -10.31 -9.94 -8.88
C SER A 106 -11.75 -10.47 -8.79
N ILE A 107 -11.95 -11.79 -8.82
CA ILE A 107 -13.29 -12.40 -8.65
C ILE A 107 -13.87 -12.04 -7.27
N ASN A 108 -13.06 -12.07 -6.21
CA ASN A 108 -13.51 -11.72 -4.87
C ASN A 108 -13.89 -10.22 -4.76
N ILE A 109 -13.10 -9.33 -5.36
CA ILE A 109 -13.40 -7.89 -5.47
C ILE A 109 -14.75 -7.69 -6.17
N PHE A 110 -14.85 -8.10 -7.44
CA PHE A 110 -16.03 -7.82 -8.25
C PHE A 110 -17.27 -8.56 -7.73
N GLY A 111 -17.12 -9.81 -7.30
CA GLY A 111 -18.21 -10.59 -6.72
C GLY A 111 -18.73 -9.99 -5.41
N GLY A 112 -17.82 -9.59 -4.52
CA GLY A 112 -18.17 -8.97 -3.24
C GLY A 112 -18.93 -7.65 -3.44
N PHE A 113 -18.49 -6.80 -4.36
CA PHE A 113 -19.16 -5.53 -4.65
C PHE A 113 -20.53 -5.70 -5.34
N ILE A 114 -20.67 -6.62 -6.31
CA ILE A 114 -21.95 -6.87 -6.98
C ILE A 114 -22.99 -7.39 -5.98
N VAL A 115 -22.61 -8.36 -5.13
CA VAL A 115 -23.53 -8.93 -4.13
C VAL A 115 -23.92 -7.87 -3.11
N THR A 116 -22.96 -7.08 -2.63
CA THR A 116 -23.23 -5.96 -1.72
C THR A 116 -24.23 -4.97 -2.32
N GLN A 117 -24.07 -4.58 -3.58
CA GLN A 117 -25.01 -3.65 -4.21
C GLN A 117 -26.42 -4.23 -4.29
N ARG A 118 -26.55 -5.52 -4.64
CA ARG A 118 -27.88 -6.18 -4.65
C ARG A 118 -28.51 -6.21 -3.26
N MET A 119 -27.73 -6.40 -2.20
CA MET A 119 -28.22 -6.37 -0.82
C MET A 119 -28.61 -4.96 -0.37
N LEU A 120 -27.85 -3.93 -0.77
CA LEU A 120 -28.15 -2.53 -0.42
C LEU A 120 -29.32 -1.96 -1.22
N ASP A 121 -29.50 -2.40 -2.47
CA ASP A 121 -30.62 -1.99 -3.32
C ASP A 121 -31.98 -2.45 -2.77
N MET A 122 -32.00 -3.50 -1.95
CA MET A 122 -33.21 -3.95 -1.25
C MET A 122 -33.68 -2.97 -0.16
N PHE A 123 -32.81 -2.06 0.30
CA PHE A 123 -33.16 -1.00 1.26
C PHE A 123 -33.56 0.32 0.57
N LYS A 124 -33.42 0.42 -0.74
CA LYS A 124 -33.89 1.59 -1.51
C LYS A 124 -35.39 1.46 -1.73
N LYS A 125 -36.16 2.45 -1.25
CA LYS A 125 -37.60 2.54 -1.57
C LYS A 125 -37.76 2.61 -3.10
N LYS A 126 -38.48 1.65 -3.70
CA LYS A 126 -38.86 1.74 -5.11
C LYS A 126 -39.59 3.06 -5.34
N THR A 127 -38.99 3.96 -6.11
CA THR A 127 -39.67 5.14 -6.62
C THR A 127 -40.78 4.63 -7.54
N LYS A 128 -42.05 4.77 -7.13
CA LYS A 128 -43.19 4.51 -8.00
C LYS A 128 -43.10 5.48 -9.18
N LYS A 129 -42.94 4.96 -10.39
CA LYS A 129 -43.41 5.64 -11.60
C LYS A 129 -44.91 5.40 -11.72
#